data_AF-A0A968NHW5-F1
#
_entry.id   AF-A0A968NHW5-F1
#
_cell.length_a   1.000
_cell.length_b   1.000
_cell.length_c   1.000
_cell.angle_alpha   90.00
_cell.angle_beta   90.00
_cell.angle_gamma   90.00
#
_symmetry.space_group_name_H-M   'P 1'
#
loop_
_entity.id
_entity.type
_entity.pdbx_description
1 polymer ?
#
loop_
_entity_poly.entity_id
_entity_poly.type
_entity_poly.pdbx_seq_one_letter_code
_entity_poly.pdbx_strand_id
1 'polypeptide(L)'
;MFLVLSCLFMNIRCETTQDNLAIAQINTLAFAREKEAQIVEKIHNSDRYIPELSLIAEVNGTVVGHVLFSYIPHSALQLEVQRDYSKIKAKSQDN
;
A
#
# COMPACT_ATOMS: atom_id res chain seq x y z
N MET A 1 15.65 32.53 -23.93
CA MET A 1 14.26 32.06 -23.90
C MET A 1 14.28 30.56 -23.59
N PHE A 2 14.50 30.22 -22.32
CA PHE A 2 14.60 28.84 -21.83
C PHE A 2 13.23 28.45 -21.27
N LEU A 3 12.36 27.86 -22.09
CA LEU A 3 11.07 27.41 -21.60
C LEU A 3 10.52 26.25 -22.40
N VAL A 4 11.25 25.14 -22.47
CA VAL A 4 10.65 23.83 -22.74
C VAL A 4 11.66 22.77 -22.32
N LEU A 5 11.52 22.15 -21.13
CA LEU A 5 11.76 20.72 -20.86
C LEU A 5 11.70 20.36 -19.35
N SER A 6 10.74 20.87 -18.57
CA SER A 6 10.42 20.25 -17.28
C SER A 6 9.37 19.16 -17.50
N CYS A 7 9.65 18.20 -18.39
CA CYS A 7 8.87 16.97 -18.42
C CYS A 7 9.35 16.17 -17.21
N LEU A 8 8.50 16.06 -16.18
CA LEU A 8 8.76 15.20 -15.02
C LEU A 8 9.07 13.80 -15.54
N PHE A 9 10.33 13.38 -15.43
CA PHE A 9 10.72 12.04 -15.80
C PHE A 9 10.25 11.11 -14.69
N MET A 10 9.22 10.33 -14.99
CA MET A 10 8.67 9.32 -14.10
C MET A 10 9.25 7.95 -14.48
N ASN A 11 9.86 7.30 -13.51
CA ASN A 11 10.39 5.94 -13.62
C ASN A 11 9.63 5.01 -12.69
N ILE A 12 9.15 3.88 -13.22
CA ILE A 12 8.51 2.84 -12.43
C ILE A 12 9.43 1.62 -12.45
N ARG A 13 9.86 1.16 -11.28
CA ARG A 13 10.76 0.03 -11.13
C ARG A 13 10.43 -0.80 -9.91
N CYS A 14 10.95 -2.02 -9.87
CA CYS A 14 10.92 -2.83 -8.66
C CYS A 14 11.64 -2.09 -7.51
N GLU A 15 11.11 -2.23 -6.31
CA GLU A 15 11.78 -1.75 -5.11
C GLU A 15 13.11 -2.49 -4.90
N THR A 16 14.06 -1.80 -4.29
CA THR A 16 15.29 -2.41 -3.79
C THR A 16 15.45 -2.11 -2.31
N THR A 17 16.38 -2.79 -1.64
CA THR A 17 16.62 -2.59 -0.20
C THR A 17 17.04 -1.15 0.15
N GLN A 18 17.57 -0.41 -0.82
CA GLN A 18 17.90 1.02 -0.68
C GLN A 18 16.65 1.91 -0.57
N ASP A 19 15.50 1.47 -1.07
CA ASP A 19 14.26 2.24 -1.08
C ASP A 19 13.50 2.15 0.25
N ASN A 20 13.85 1.21 1.14
CA ASN A 20 13.11 0.94 2.38
C ASN A 20 12.82 2.19 3.23
N LEU A 21 13.80 3.09 3.35
CA LEU A 21 13.63 4.34 4.10
C LEU A 21 12.66 5.29 3.39
N ALA A 22 12.77 5.42 2.07
CA ALA A 22 11.89 6.27 1.27
C ALA A 22 10.45 5.73 1.29
N ILE A 23 10.28 4.41 1.15
CA ILE A 23 8.99 3.70 1.24
C ILE A 23 8.34 3.93 2.61
N ALA A 24 9.09 3.76 3.71
CA ALA A 24 8.57 4.01 5.05
C ALA A 24 8.10 5.47 5.24
N GLN A 25 8.86 6.43 4.69
CA GLN A 25 8.48 7.84 4.73
C GLN A 25 7.20 8.11 3.93
N ILE A 26 7.12 7.65 2.68
CA ILE A 26 5.92 7.90 1.87
C ILE A 26 4.69 7.17 2.39
N ASN A 27 4.84 5.97 2.98
CA ASN A 27 3.74 5.26 3.63
C ASN A 27 3.25 6.02 4.88
N THR A 28 4.18 6.60 5.65
CA THR A 28 3.81 7.47 6.78
C THR A 28 3.11 8.75 6.32
N LEU A 29 3.53 9.34 5.20
CA LEU A 29 2.89 10.52 4.63
C LEU A 29 1.52 10.21 4.00
N ALA A 30 1.39 9.06 3.34
CA ALA A 30 0.16 8.61 2.70
C ALA A 30 -0.90 8.19 3.72
N PHE A 31 -0.47 7.58 4.83
CA PHE A 31 -1.33 7.13 5.91
C PHE A 31 -1.09 7.96 7.16
N ALA A 32 -1.93 8.98 7.38
CA ALA A 32 -1.85 9.87 8.55
C ALA A 32 -2.07 9.17 9.91
N ARG A 33 -2.27 7.85 9.94
CA ARG A 33 -2.52 7.04 11.13
C ARG A 33 -1.55 5.86 11.17
N GLU A 34 -0.82 5.72 12.27
CA GLU A 34 0.15 4.64 12.50
C GLU A 34 -0.41 3.24 12.21
N LYS A 35 -1.70 3.01 12.46
CA LYS A 35 -2.36 1.72 12.22
C LYS A 35 -2.31 1.25 10.77
N GLU A 36 -2.34 2.17 9.80
CA GLU A 36 -2.34 1.82 8.37
C GLU A 36 -0.91 1.59 7.86
N ALA A 37 0.07 2.35 8.34
CA ALA A 37 1.48 2.08 8.09
C ALA A 37 1.91 0.69 8.62
N GLN A 38 1.37 0.27 9.77
CA GLN A 38 1.58 -1.08 10.32
C GLN A 38 0.99 -2.20 9.43
N ILE A 39 -0.01 -1.93 8.60
CA ILE A 39 -0.56 -2.94 7.68
C ILE A 39 0.45 -3.24 6.57
N VAL A 40 1.05 -2.20 6.00
CA VAL A 40 2.09 -2.33 4.97
C VAL A 40 3.27 -3.14 5.50
N GLU A 41 3.76 -2.80 6.69
CA GLU A 41 4.86 -3.52 7.34
C GLU A 41 4.51 -4.99 7.63
N LYS A 42 3.28 -5.28 8.08
CA LYS A 42 2.82 -6.65 8.31
C LYS A 42 2.73 -7.47 7.03
N ILE A 43 2.28 -6.87 5.94
CA ILE A 43 2.21 -7.56 4.65
C ILE A 43 3.63 -7.83 4.15
N HIS A 44 4.50 -6.82 4.20
CA HIS A 44 5.90 -6.95 3.77
C HIS A 44 6.66 -8.05 4.53
N ASN A 45 6.40 -8.21 5.83
CA ASN A 45 7.01 -9.25 6.65
C ASN A 45 6.26 -10.61 6.60
N SER A 46 5.20 -10.73 5.81
CA SER A 46 4.43 -11.98 5.69
C SER A 46 5.01 -12.89 4.61
N ASP A 47 4.71 -14.18 4.74
CA ASP A 47 4.97 -15.22 3.73
C ASP A 47 4.15 -15.03 2.43
N ARG A 48 3.25 -14.05 2.40
CA ARG A 48 2.34 -13.77 1.27
C ARG A 48 2.78 -12.59 0.43
N TYR A 49 3.84 -11.90 0.86
CA TYR A 49 4.45 -10.82 0.11
C TYR A 49 5.05 -11.36 -1.19
N ILE A 50 4.88 -10.62 -2.29
CA ILE A 50 5.47 -10.94 -3.59
C ILE A 50 6.50 -9.84 -3.91
N PRO A 51 7.79 -10.04 -3.61
CA PRO A 51 8.84 -9.04 -3.83
C PRO A 51 8.91 -8.54 -5.27
N GLU A 52 8.68 -9.44 -6.25
CA GLU A 52 8.74 -9.13 -7.67
C GLU A 52 7.64 -8.17 -8.14
N LEU A 53 6.57 -8.02 -7.36
CA LEU A 53 5.46 -7.13 -7.65
C LEU A 53 5.44 -5.89 -6.76
N SER A 54 6.48 -5.67 -5.96
CA SER A 54 6.62 -4.43 -5.22
C SER A 54 7.31 -3.38 -6.06
N LEU A 55 6.59 -2.30 -6.36
CA LEU A 55 7.00 -1.27 -7.30
C LEU A 55 7.04 0.08 -6.61
N ILE A 56 8.02 0.89 -7.02
CA ILE A 56 8.08 2.29 -6.68
C ILE A 56 7.85 3.16 -7.90
N ALA A 57 7.26 4.32 -7.67
CA ALA A 57 7.22 5.41 -8.63
C ALA A 57 8.25 6.47 -8.21
N GLU A 58 9.20 6.75 -9.09
CA GLU A 58 10.27 7.72 -8.87
C GLU A 58 10.10 8.89 -9.84
N VAL A 59 10.19 10.11 -9.33
CA VAL A 59 10.15 11.34 -10.13
C VAL A 59 11.38 12.16 -9.78
N ASN A 60 12.25 12.41 -10.76
CA ASN A 60 13.51 13.15 -10.59
C ASN A 60 14.37 12.64 -9.40
N GLY A 61 14.52 11.32 -9.23
CA GLY A 61 15.30 10.76 -8.11
C GLY A 61 14.54 10.60 -6.80
N THR A 62 13.30 11.10 -6.72
CA THR A 62 12.50 11.06 -5.48
C THR A 62 11.41 10.01 -5.60
N VAL A 63 11.32 9.11 -4.63
CA VAL A 63 10.21 8.16 -4.53
C VAL A 63 8.95 8.92 -4.15
N VAL A 64 7.93 8.86 -5.00
CA VAL A 64 6.64 9.56 -4.82
C VAL A 64 5.47 8.60 -4.63
N GLY A 65 5.67 7.30 -4.82
CA GLY A 65 4.65 6.29 -4.63
C GLY A 65 5.22 4.90 -4.46
N HIS A 66 4.48 4.05 -3.76
CA HIS A 66 4.80 2.64 -3.52
C HIS A 66 3.52 1.82 -3.69
N VAL A 67 3.63 0.70 -4.39
CA VAL A 67 2.57 -0.31 -4.48
C VAL A 67 3.19 -1.67 -4.22
N LEU A 68 2.55 -2.44 -3.36
CA LEU A 68 2.92 -3.81 -3.06
C LEU A 68 1.73 -4.73 -3.29
N PHE A 69 2.00 -5.96 -3.70
CA PHE A 69 0.98 -6.99 -3.86
C PHE A 69 1.25 -8.14 -2.89
N SER A 70 0.16 -8.73 -2.40
CA SER A 70 0.21 -9.94 -1.58
C SER A 70 -0.96 -10.85 -1.89
N TYR A 71 -0.78 -12.13 -1.57
CA TYR A 71 -1.88 -13.07 -1.63
C TYR A 71 -2.84 -12.85 -0.45
N ILE A 72 -4.13 -12.76 -0.77
CA ILE A 72 -5.19 -12.84 0.23
C ILE A 72 -5.75 -14.26 0.18
N PRO A 73 -5.67 -15.05 1.28
CA PRO A 73 -6.23 -16.38 1.28
C PRO A 73 -7.75 -16.29 1.13
N HIS A 74 -8.34 -17.24 0.43
CA HIS A 74 -9.79 -17.31 0.22
C HIS A 74 -10.60 -17.23 1.53
N SER A 75 -10.05 -17.75 2.64
CA SER A 75 -10.65 -17.69 3.98
C SER A 75 -10.75 -16.28 4.57
N ALA A 76 -9.89 -15.33 4.18
CA ALA A 76 -9.97 -13.94 4.65
C ALA A 76 -11.17 -13.21 4.04
N LEU A 77 -11.54 -13.53 2.79
CA LEU A 77 -12.71 -12.95 2.12
C LEU A 77 -14.03 -13.33 2.83
N GLN A 78 -14.09 -14.50 3.46
CA GLN A 78 -15.27 -14.90 4.25
C GLN A 78 -15.41 -14.12 5.55
N LEU A 79 -14.32 -13.63 6.15
CA LEU A 79 -14.37 -12.87 7.40
C LEU A 79 -14.87 -11.43 7.19
N GLU A 80 -14.50 -10.77 6.08
CA GLU A 80 -15.04 -9.45 5.72
C GLU A 80 -16.56 -9.53 5.47
N VAL A 81 -16.97 -10.52 4.67
CA VAL A 81 -18.38 -10.76 4.32
C VAL A 81 -19.20 -11.05 5.58
N GLN A 82 -18.71 -11.92 6.48
CA GLN A 82 -19.40 -12.25 7.73
C GLN A 82 -19.44 -11.07 8.72
N ARG A 83 -18.40 -10.23 8.73
CA ARG A 83 -18.34 -9.03 9.58
C ARG A 83 -19.38 -7.99 9.16
N ASP A 84 -19.66 -7.86 7.86
CA ASP A 84 -20.68 -6.95 7.39
C ASP A 84 -22.10 -7.50 7.60
N TYR A 85 -22.31 -8.82 7.43
CA TYR A 85 -23.60 -9.46 7.77
C TYR A 85 -23.95 -9.35 9.27
N SER A 86 -22.97 -9.45 10.17
CA SER A 86 -23.21 -9.33 11.62
C SER A 86 -23.55 -7.91 12.07
N LYS A 87 -22.97 -6.88 11.43
CA LYS A 87 -23.35 -5.47 11.66
C LYS A 87 -24.78 -5.17 11.20
N ILE A 88 -25.20 -5.75 10.07
CA ILE A 88 -26.58 -5.60 9.55
C ILE A 88 -27.59 -6.24 10.52
N LYS A 89 -27.27 -7.43 11.05
CA LYS A 89 -28.15 -8.15 11.98
C LYS A 89 -28.26 -7.46 13.34
N ALA A 90 -27.16 -6.90 13.85
CA ALA A 90 -27.16 -6.15 15.11
C ALA A 90 -28.03 -4.87 15.04
N LYS A 91 -28.14 -4.24 13.87
CA LYS A 91 -28.98 -3.04 13.67
C LYS A 91 -30.46 -3.36 13.46
N SER A 92 -30.79 -4.63 13.21
CA SER A 92 -32.17 -5.12 13.03
C SER A 92 -32.81 -5.60 14.34
N GLN A 93 -32.05 -5.80 15.41
CA GLN A 93 -32.57 -6.24 16.71
C GLN A 93 -32.82 -5.09 17.70
N ASP A 94 -32.62 -3.85 17.26
CA ASP A 94 -32.86 -2.62 18.05
C ASP A 94 -34.12 -1.86 17.57
N ASN A 95 -35.07 -2.58 16.93
CA ASN A 95 -36.35 -2.05 16.46
C ASN A 95 -37.50 -2.98 16.85
#